data_AF-A0A6N9B9M1-F1
#
_entry.id   AF-A0A6N9B9M1-F1
#
_cell.length_a   1.000
_cell.length_b   1.000
_cell.length_c   1.000
_cell.angle_alpha   90.00
_cell.angle_beta   90.00
_cell.angle_gamma   90.00
#
_symmetry.space_group_name_H-M   'P 1'
#
loop_
_entity.id
_entity.type
_entity.pdbx_description
1 polymer ?
#
loop_
_entity_poly.entity_id
_entity_poly.type
_entity_poly.pdbx_seq_one_letter_code
_entity_poly.pdbx_strand_id
1 'polypeptide(L)' 'MEELINTLQNQGIEDKSVLEAMRKVDRKDFVPSSFKHRAYMDIPISIGSGQTISQPTVVGLMTQE' A
#
# COMPACT_ATOMS: atom_id res chain seq x y z
N MET A 1 5.69 -7.30 3.79
CA MET A 1 6.24 -6.02 3.33
C MET A 1 7.05 -6.21 2.07
N GLU A 2 8.17 -6.95 2.09
CA GLU A 2 8.99 -7.12 0.87
C GLU A 2 8.22 -7.75 -0.32
N GLU A 3 7.31 -8.70 -0.07
CA GLU A 3 6.42 -9.21 -1.13
C GLU A 3 5.54 -8.11 -1.75
N LEU A 4 5.00 -7.21 -0.93
CA LEU A 4 4.22 -6.08 -1.43
C LEU A 4 5.08 -5.16 -2.29
N ILE A 5 6.29 -4.83 -1.85
CA ILE A 5 7.22 -4.00 -2.63
C ILE A 5 7.54 -4.66 -3.97
N ASN A 6 7.81 -5.96 -4.00
CA ASN A 6 8.01 -6.71 -5.24
C ASN A 6 6.78 -6.65 -6.15
N THR A 7 5.56 -6.74 -5.59
CA THR A 7 4.32 -6.55 -6.35
C THR A 7 4.27 -5.15 -6.96
N LEU A 8 4.55 -4.09 -6.19
CA LEU A 8 4.53 -2.72 -6.69
C LEU A 8 5.51 -2.53 -7.87
N GLN A 9 6.73 -3.04 -7.75
CA GLN A 9 7.71 -3.00 -8.83
C GLN A 9 7.19 -3.70 -10.10
N ASN A 10 6.60 -4.88 -9.94
CA ASN A 10 6.01 -5.63 -11.05
C ASN A 10 4.78 -4.95 -11.66
N GLN A 11 4.10 -4.06 -10.92
CA GLN A 11 2.96 -3.28 -11.41
C GLN A 11 3.38 -1.93 -12.04
N GLY A 12 4.68 -1.67 -12.18
CA GLY A 12 5.21 -0.49 -12.86
C GLY A 12 5.55 0.68 -11.95
N ILE A 13 5.66 0.47 -10.64
CA ILE A 13 6.23 1.48 -9.74
C ILE A 13 7.76 1.40 -9.81
N GLU A 14 8.38 2.38 -10.48
CA GLU A 14 9.81 2.42 -10.79
C GLU A 14 10.56 3.51 -10.01
N ASP A 15 9.86 4.52 -9.49
CA ASP A 15 10.49 5.57 -8.68
C ASP A 15 10.99 5.00 -7.34
N LYS A 16 12.33 4.99 -7.20
CA LYS A 16 13.02 4.50 -6.01
C LYS A 16 12.62 5.25 -4.74
N SER A 17 12.37 6.55 -4.84
CA SER A 17 11.95 7.37 -3.70
C SER A 17 10.55 6.99 -3.22
N VAL A 18 9.64 6.67 -4.14
CA VAL A 18 8.30 6.16 -3.82
C VAL A 18 8.36 4.77 -3.23
N LEU A 19 9.13 3.85 -3.82
CA LEU A 19 9.30 2.50 -3.26
C LEU A 19 9.89 2.53 -1.85
N GLU A 20 10.86 3.42 -1.59
CA GLU A 20 11.44 3.56 -0.26
C GLU A 20 10.46 4.20 0.75
N ALA A 21 9.66 5.18 0.32
CA ALA A 21 8.58 5.72 1.14
C ALA A 21 7.55 4.64 1.51
N MET A 22 7.16 3.80 0.54
CA MET A 22 6.24 2.67 0.73
C MET A 22 6.82 1.59 1.65
N ARG A 23 8.14 1.41 1.66
CA ARG A 23 8.83 0.51 2.62
C ARG A 23 8.88 1.10 4.03
N LYS A 24 9.14 2.40 4.13
CA LYS A 24 9.36 3.10 5.41
C LYS A 24 8.06 3.33 6.19
N VAL A 25 6.94 3.59 5.50
CA VAL A 25 5.65 3.84 6.14
C VAL A 25 4.90 2.52 6.31
N ASP A 26 4.77 2.04 7.55
CA ASP A 26 4.03 0.80 7.82
C ASP A 26 2.52 1.00 7.62
N ARG A 27 2.01 0.56 6.46
CA ARG A 27 0.59 0.58 6.12
C ARG A 27 -0.31 -0.05 7.19
N LYS A 28 0.19 -1.02 7.98
CA LYS A 28 -0.57 -1.68 9.05
C LYS A 28 -1.03 -0.73 10.15
N ASP A 29 -0.36 0.41 10.33
CA ASP A 29 -0.74 1.43 11.32
C ASP A 29 -1.99 2.20 10.91
N PHE A 30 -2.32 2.20 9.62
CA PHE A 30 -3.47 2.89 9.03
C PHE A 30 -4.66 1.95 8.75
N VAL A 31 -4.57 0.69 9.19
CA VAL A 31 -5.58 -0.35 8.94
C VAL A 31 -6.25 -0.77 10.26
N PRO A 32 -7.59 -0.89 10.31
CA PRO A 32 -8.29 -1.36 11.50
C PRO A 32 -7.77 -2.73 11.98
N SER A 33 -7.78 -2.96 13.30
CA SER A 33 -7.23 -4.19 13.91
C SER A 33 -7.77 -5.48 13.29
N SER A 34 -9.04 -5.54 12.91
CA SER A 34 -9.68 -6.69 12.24
C SER A 34 -9.08 -7.01 10.87
N PHE A 35 -8.50 -6.02 10.20
CA PHE A 35 -7.92 -6.14 8.85
C PHE A 35 -6.40 -6.10 8.83
N LYS A 36 -5.71 -6.05 9.99
CA LYS A 36 -4.23 -6.01 10.02
C LYS A 36 -3.55 -7.18 9.32
N HIS A 37 -4.18 -8.36 9.27
CA HIS A 37 -3.68 -9.52 8.51
C HIS A 37 -3.69 -9.31 6.99
N ARG A 38 -4.44 -8.31 6.51
CA ARG A 38 -4.59 -7.92 5.09
C ARG A 38 -3.76 -6.69 4.73
N ALA A 39 -3.07 -6.07 5.70
CA ALA A 39 -2.46 -4.75 5.54
C ALA A 39 -1.47 -4.66 4.37
N TYR A 40 -0.80 -5.76 4.02
CA TYR A 40 0.18 -5.81 2.93
C TYR A 40 -0.32 -6.51 1.67
N MET A 41 -1.60 -6.83 1.58
CA MET A 41 -2.19 -7.31 0.34
C MET A 41 -2.47 -6.12 -0.56
N ASP A 42 -2.28 -6.29 -1.87
CA ASP A 42 -2.53 -5.24 -2.84
C ASP A 42 -4.04 -5.10 -3.14
N ILE A 43 -4.81 -4.67 -2.15
CA ILE A 43 -6.26 -4.45 -2.22
C ILE A 43 -6.67 -3.18 -1.45
N PRO A 44 -7.84 -2.59 -1.77
CA PRO A 44 -8.46 -1.60 -0.89
C PRO A 44 -8.94 -2.27 0.42
N ILE A 45 -8.87 -1.53 1.53
CA ILE A 45 -9.34 -1.99 2.84
C ILE A 45 -10.29 -0.95 3.44
N SER A 46 -11.43 -1.38 3.97
CA SER A 46 -12.36 -0.48 4.69
C SER A 46 -11.73 0.03 5.98
N ILE A 47 -11.81 1.35 6.20
CA ILE A 47 -11.29 2.04 7.40
C ILE A 47 -12.40 2.63 8.27
N GLY A 48 -13.67 2.30 7.99
CA GLY A 48 -14.84 2.83 8.68
C GLY A 48 -15.47 4.03 7.94
N SER A 49 -16.64 4.46 8.41
CA SER A 49 -17.38 5.61 7.86
C SER A 49 -17.64 5.54 6.34
N GLY A 50 -17.77 4.33 5.79
CA GLY A 50 -17.93 4.11 4.35
C GLY A 50 -16.68 4.43 3.51
N GLN A 51 -15.52 4.64 4.14
CA GLN A 51 -14.26 4.97 3.48
C GLN A 51 -13.33 3.76 3.36
N THR A 52 -12.41 3.83 2.40
CA THR A 52 -11.37 2.83 2.18
C THR A 52 -10.00 3.50 2.14
N ILE A 53 -8.98 2.79 2.60
CA ILE A 53 -7.59 3.08 2.23
C ILE A 53 -7.32 2.42 0.87
N SER A 54 -6.86 3.21 -0.10
CA SER A 54 -6.65 2.78 -1.49
C SER A 54 -5.64 1.64 -1.60
N GLN A 55 -5.78 0.85 -2.66
CA GLN A 55 -4.85 -0.22 -3.04
C GLN A 55 -3.40 0.32 -3.13
N PRO A 56 -2.40 -0.34 -2.54
CA PRO A 56 -1.00 0.06 -2.61
C PRO A 56 -0.49 0.40 -4.01
N THR A 57 -0.81 -0.41 -5.02
CA THR A 57 -0.44 -0.15 -6.42
C THR A 57 -0.98 1.18 -6.92
N VAL A 58 -2.25 1.49 -6.65
CA VAL A 58 -2.86 2.77 -7.05
C VAL A 58 -2.15 3.95 -6.38
N VAL A 59 -1.87 3.86 -5.08
CA VAL A 59 -1.13 4.90 -4.35
C VAL A 59 0.27 5.09 -4.92
N GLY A 60 0.98 3.99 -5.20
CA GLY A 60 2.32 4.03 -5.76
C GLY A 60 2.36 4.68 -7.14
N LEU A 61 1.43 4.30 -8.05
CA LEU A 61 1.31 4.90 -9.37
C LEU A 61 1.01 6.41 -9.27
N MET A 62 0.02 6.81 -8.48
CA MET A 62 -0.34 8.23 -8.30
C MET A 62 0.79 9.09 -7.72
N THR A 63 1.72 8.49 -6.98
CA THR A 63 2.78 9.24 -6.27
C THR A 63 4.02 9.44 -7.13
N GLN A 64 4.30 8.55 -8.08
CA GLN A 64 5.51 8.60 -8.92
C GLN A 64 5.32 9.37 -10.24
N GLU A 65 4.11 9.83 -10.53
CA GLU A 65 3.76 10.58 -11.75
C GLU A 65 4.44 11.96 -11.84
#